data_AF-A0A1G9KTU1-F1
#
_entry.id   AF-A0A1G9KTU1-F1
#
_cell.length_a   1.000
_cell.length_b   1.000
_cell.length_c   1.000
_cell.angle_alpha   90.00
_cell.angle_beta   90.00
_cell.angle_gamma   90.00
#
_symmetry.space_group_name_H-M   'P 1'
#
loop_
_entity.id
_entity.type
_entity.pdbx_description
1 polymer ?
#
loop_
_entity_poly.entity_id
_entity_poly.type
_entity_poly.pdbx_seq_one_letter_code
_entity_poly.pdbx_strand_id
1 'polypeptide(L)'
;MKLLRSIGLLCLLLAPFKGLAHGYWFDIQGSGKRHEPVRVRVCYGEIDEYGVRKRETDPLYLRGFRVTIVDGSGQRKELPLKPERACLEGWFTPEKNGFYRILGINEELPVVDRSATGGINVRPVEYLCTGYRVGKGMGISGAQQRLDLELASRDRLWVIRPYLDSRPVEPGTRLRIFNPDNWEKALETDKNGEAVFFPPRKGMYIVRLDWNDPSPGNYLGVSYRQVRHRCNYCLFVR
;
A
#
# COMPACT_ATOMS: atom_id res chain seq x y z
N MET A 1 -7.71 14.14 -62.72
CA MET A 1 -8.06 15.07 -61.60
C MET A 1 -8.93 14.31 -60.62
N LYS A 2 -8.36 13.46 -59.77
CA LYS A 2 -7.90 13.71 -58.39
C LYS A 2 -8.93 14.36 -57.46
N LEU A 3 -9.30 13.55 -56.45
CA LEU A 3 -9.77 13.87 -55.10
C LEU A 3 -11.17 14.50 -54.94
N LEU A 4 -12.14 13.63 -54.66
CA LEU A 4 -13.22 13.88 -53.70
C LEU A 4 -13.84 12.53 -53.32
N ARG A 5 -13.20 11.80 -52.40
CA ARG A 5 -13.82 10.63 -51.75
C ARG A 5 -13.49 10.65 -50.25
N SER A 6 -14.55 10.90 -49.49
CA SER A 6 -14.76 10.41 -48.13
C SER A 6 -13.77 10.87 -47.06
N ILE A 7 -13.88 12.15 -46.65
CA ILE A 7 -13.50 12.57 -45.29
C ILE A 7 -14.71 12.25 -44.41
N GLY A 8 -14.75 11.03 -43.90
CA GLY A 8 -15.81 10.60 -43.01
C GLY A 8 -15.31 9.45 -42.16
N LEU A 9 -15.22 9.72 -40.86
CA LEU A 9 -15.14 8.71 -39.80
C LEU A 9 -13.75 8.11 -39.52
N LEU A 10 -12.89 8.86 -38.82
CA LEU A 10 -11.95 8.25 -37.86
C LEU A 10 -11.51 9.20 -36.74
N CYS A 11 -12.45 9.87 -36.07
CA CYS A 11 -12.22 10.32 -34.69
C CYS A 11 -12.63 9.20 -33.73
N LEU A 12 -11.86 8.10 -33.76
CA LEU A 12 -11.94 7.09 -32.71
C LEU A 12 -11.52 7.75 -31.41
N LEU A 13 -12.52 7.94 -30.55
CA LEU A 13 -12.41 8.43 -29.18
C LEU A 13 -11.25 7.74 -28.45
N LEU A 14 -10.08 8.38 -28.44
CA LEU A 14 -9.08 8.19 -27.40
C LEU A 14 -9.58 8.92 -26.15
N ALA A 15 -10.72 8.48 -25.61
CA ALA A 15 -11.05 8.86 -24.25
C ALA A 15 -10.04 8.11 -23.37
N PRO A 16 -9.14 8.81 -22.66
CA PRO A 16 -8.30 8.11 -21.70
C PRO A 16 -9.25 7.46 -20.71
N PHE A 17 -9.27 6.12 -20.67
CA PHE A 17 -9.92 5.39 -19.59
C PHE A 17 -9.24 5.85 -18.30
N LYS A 18 -9.87 6.79 -17.61
CA LYS A 18 -9.46 7.25 -16.28
C LYS A 18 -9.77 6.12 -15.31
N GLY A 19 -8.95 5.07 -15.32
CA GLY A 19 -8.98 4.01 -14.33
C GLY A 19 -8.51 4.60 -13.01
N LEU A 20 -9.45 5.07 -12.19
CA LEU A 20 -9.15 5.56 -10.85
C LEU A 20 -8.79 4.36 -9.96
N ALA A 21 -7.49 4.07 -9.88
CA ALA A 21 -7.00 2.96 -9.10
C ALA A 21 -7.11 3.29 -7.60
N HIS A 22 -8.17 2.81 -6.97
CA HIS A 22 -8.34 2.91 -5.54
C HIS A 22 -7.28 2.07 -4.80
N GLY A 23 -6.96 2.47 -3.57
CA GLY A 23 -6.03 1.73 -2.72
C GLY A 23 -6.09 2.15 -1.26
N TYR A 24 -5.54 1.29 -0.41
CA TYR A 24 -5.40 1.56 1.01
C TYR A 24 -4.08 2.28 1.30
N TRP A 25 -4.10 3.18 2.30
CA TRP A 25 -2.88 3.76 2.85
C TRP A 25 -3.02 4.04 4.35
N PHE A 26 -1.88 4.15 5.01
CA PHE A 26 -1.77 4.73 6.33
C PHE A 26 -1.63 6.24 6.25
N ASP A 27 -2.37 6.98 7.08
CA ASP A 27 -2.14 8.39 7.37
C ASP A 27 -1.70 8.51 8.85
N ILE A 28 -0.43 8.84 9.05
CA ILE A 28 0.23 8.87 10.36
C ILE A 28 0.51 10.31 10.77
N GLN A 29 0.07 10.68 11.97
CA GLN A 29 0.32 12.00 12.54
C GLN A 29 0.88 11.88 13.95
N GLY A 30 2.03 12.49 14.17
CA GLY A 30 2.70 12.51 15.46
C GLY A 30 4.00 13.30 15.38
N SER A 31 4.50 13.71 16.53
CA SER A 31 5.66 14.62 16.67
C SER A 31 7.03 13.96 16.53
N GLY A 32 7.09 12.63 16.53
CA GLY A 32 8.34 11.86 16.63
C GLY A 32 8.98 11.93 18.03
N LYS A 33 8.23 12.35 19.05
CA LYS A 33 8.69 12.42 20.44
C LYS A 33 8.03 11.34 21.29
N ARG A 34 8.72 10.98 22.36
CA ARG A 34 8.26 10.00 23.35
C ARG A 34 7.15 10.61 24.21
N HIS A 35 6.24 9.77 24.69
CA HIS A 35 5.09 10.17 25.53
C HIS A 35 4.09 11.13 24.86
N GLU A 36 4.23 11.39 23.56
CA GLU A 36 3.27 12.16 22.78
C GLU A 36 2.46 11.23 21.87
N PRO A 37 1.12 11.37 21.80
CA PRO A 37 0.28 10.44 21.06
C PRO A 37 0.57 10.48 19.56
N VAL A 38 0.52 9.29 18.96
CA VAL A 38 0.65 9.08 17.52
C VAL A 38 -0.68 8.57 17.00
N ARG A 39 -1.28 9.33 16.10
CA ARG A 39 -2.52 9.01 15.43
C ARG A 39 -2.23 8.19 14.20
N VAL A 40 -2.90 7.05 14.08
CA VAL A 40 -2.79 6.11 12.96
C VAL A 40 -4.16 6.01 12.32
N ARG A 41 -4.23 6.25 11.01
CA ARG A 41 -5.46 6.04 10.24
C ARG A 41 -5.26 5.08 9.09
N VAL A 42 -6.20 4.16 8.91
CA VAL A 42 -6.34 3.34 7.70
C VAL A 42 -7.39 3.99 6.82
N CYS A 43 -7.01 4.41 5.63
CA CYS A 43 -7.91 5.07 4.69
C CYS A 43 -7.95 4.30 3.37
N TYR A 44 -9.08 4.42 2.66
CA TYR A 44 -9.29 3.88 1.32
C TYR A 44 -9.74 5.00 0.40
N GLY A 45 -9.45 4.88 -0.89
CA GLY A 45 -9.83 5.86 -1.89
C GLY A 45 -8.76 6.01 -2.98
N GLU A 46 -8.69 7.19 -3.57
CA GLU A 46 -7.91 7.46 -4.77
C GLU A 46 -7.06 8.73 -4.62
N ILE A 47 -6.19 8.97 -5.60
CA ILE A 47 -5.54 10.26 -5.78
C ILE A 47 -6.06 10.86 -7.08
N ASP A 48 -6.62 12.07 -6.99
CA ASP A 48 -7.16 12.77 -8.15
C ASP A 48 -6.05 13.31 -9.07
N GLU A 49 -6.45 13.90 -10.19
CA GLU A 49 -5.53 14.44 -11.20
C GLU A 49 -4.65 15.59 -10.69
N TYR A 50 -4.94 16.15 -9.51
CA TYR A 50 -4.17 17.21 -8.86
C TYR A 50 -3.26 16.68 -7.73
N GLY A 51 -3.16 15.36 -7.57
CA GLY A 51 -2.37 14.75 -6.49
C GLY A 51 -3.06 14.78 -5.13
N VAL A 52 -4.36 15.09 -5.06
CA VAL A 52 -5.10 15.14 -3.80
C VAL A 52 -5.70 13.78 -3.49
N ARG A 53 -5.41 13.28 -2.28
CA ARG A 53 -6.02 12.03 -1.78
C ARG A 53 -7.49 12.26 -1.44
N LYS A 54 -8.36 11.61 -2.19
CA LYS A 54 -9.80 11.55 -1.94
C LYS A 54 -10.09 10.24 -1.21
N ARG A 55 -10.78 10.34 -0.08
CA ARG A 55 -11.12 9.18 0.73
C ARG A 55 -12.52 8.73 0.33
N GLU A 56 -12.65 7.43 0.13
CA GLU A 56 -13.95 6.78 -0.01
C GLU A 56 -14.63 6.73 1.36
N THR A 57 -15.94 6.96 1.36
CA THR A 57 -16.79 7.01 2.55
C THR A 57 -17.61 5.74 2.76
N ASP A 58 -17.71 4.87 1.75
CA ASP A 58 -18.39 3.58 1.92
C ASP A 58 -17.70 2.75 3.01
N PRO A 59 -18.39 2.46 4.13
CA PRO A 59 -17.82 1.73 5.25
C PRO A 59 -17.42 0.30 4.88
N LEU A 60 -17.93 -0.28 3.78
CA LEU A 60 -17.57 -1.62 3.31
C LEU A 60 -16.06 -1.76 3.16
N TYR A 61 -15.39 -0.76 2.59
CA TYR A 61 -13.95 -0.80 2.35
C TYR A 61 -13.12 -0.69 3.62
N LEU A 62 -13.68 -0.20 4.72
CA LEU A 62 -12.97 0.00 5.98
C LEU A 62 -13.16 -1.16 6.97
N ARG A 63 -13.97 -2.16 6.66
CA ARG A 63 -14.19 -3.32 7.54
C ARG A 63 -13.01 -4.28 7.54
N GLY A 64 -12.77 -4.96 8.66
CA GLY A 64 -11.85 -6.10 8.76
C GLY A 64 -10.36 -5.76 8.87
N PHE A 65 -9.99 -4.47 8.89
CA PHE A 65 -8.60 -4.08 9.14
C PHE A 65 -8.21 -4.25 10.60
N ARG A 66 -7.13 -5.00 10.84
CA ARG A 66 -6.42 -5.04 12.12
C ARG A 66 -5.10 -4.31 11.98
N VAL A 67 -4.70 -3.55 12.99
CA VAL A 67 -3.41 -2.84 13.01
C VAL A 67 -2.59 -3.28 14.22
N THR A 68 -1.32 -3.58 14.00
CA THR A 68 -0.35 -3.96 15.03
C THR A 68 0.82 -2.99 15.01
N ILE A 69 1.23 -2.56 16.20
CA ILE A 69 2.45 -1.80 16.43
C ILE A 69 3.53 -2.79 16.89
N VAL A 70 4.69 -2.75 16.24
CA VAL A 70 5.88 -3.50 16.66
C VAL A 70 6.95 -2.49 17.09
N ASP A 71 7.42 -2.59 18.32
CA ASP A 71 8.46 -1.72 18.84
C ASP A 71 9.88 -2.22 18.52
N GLY A 72 10.90 -1.43 18.86
CA GLY A 72 12.30 -1.76 18.59
C GLY A 72 12.83 -3.02 19.29
N SER A 73 12.09 -3.58 20.26
CA SER A 73 12.40 -4.87 20.89
C SER A 73 11.71 -6.06 20.23
N GLY A 74 10.85 -5.81 19.23
CA GLY A 74 10.00 -6.81 18.59
C GLY A 74 8.68 -7.05 19.34
N GLN A 75 8.39 -6.31 20.41
CA GLN A 75 7.13 -6.44 21.14
C GLN A 75 5.98 -5.98 20.23
N ARG A 76 4.94 -6.81 20.14
CA ARG A 76 3.75 -6.55 19.34
C ARG A 76 2.59 -6.12 20.22
N LYS A 77 1.89 -5.07 19.81
CA LYS A 77 0.67 -4.59 20.46
C LYS A 77 -0.37 -4.27 19.39
N GLU A 78 -1.55 -4.87 19.49
CA GLU A 78 -2.67 -4.51 18.65
C GLU A 78 -3.13 -3.09 18.97
N LEU A 79 -3.44 -2.32 17.93
CA LEU A 79 -3.96 -0.97 18.02
C LEU A 79 -5.47 -1.01 17.83
N PRO A 80 -6.27 -0.73 18.87
CA PRO A 80 -7.72 -0.62 18.70
C PRO A 80 -8.05 0.50 17.71
N LEU A 81 -8.85 0.16 16.71
CA LEU A 81 -9.33 1.10 15.71
C LEU A 81 -10.81 1.39 15.91
N LYS A 82 -11.23 2.62 15.63
CA LYS A 82 -12.62 3.05 15.58
C LYS A 82 -12.90 3.70 14.22
N PRO A 83 -14.08 3.48 13.62
CA PRO A 83 -14.48 4.26 12.45
C PRO A 83 -14.52 5.76 12.78
N GLU A 84 -13.87 6.58 11.95
CA GLU A 84 -13.89 8.04 12.03
C GLU A 84 -13.98 8.62 10.62
N ARG A 85 -15.17 9.11 10.26
CA ARG A 85 -15.49 9.61 8.91
C ARG A 85 -15.13 8.59 7.82
N ALA A 86 -14.11 8.89 7.01
CA ALA A 86 -13.69 8.13 5.84
C ALA A 86 -12.43 7.26 6.10
N CYS A 87 -12.09 7.00 7.37
CA CYS A 87 -10.98 6.14 7.76
C CYS A 87 -11.34 5.34 9.02
N LEU A 88 -10.56 4.29 9.31
CA LEU A 88 -10.41 3.81 10.67
C LEU A 88 -9.32 4.60 11.38
N GLU A 89 -9.48 4.89 12.67
CA GLU A 89 -8.55 5.69 13.47
C GLU A 89 -8.22 5.02 14.80
N GLY A 90 -6.96 5.13 15.22
CA GLY A 90 -6.48 4.72 16.53
C GLY A 90 -5.28 5.54 16.97
N TRP A 91 -4.90 5.40 18.25
CA TRP A 91 -3.77 6.11 18.83
C TRP A 91 -2.89 5.18 19.66
N PHE A 92 -1.58 5.35 19.55
CA PHE A 92 -0.62 4.79 20.50
C PHE A 92 0.31 5.87 21.01
N THR A 93 0.85 5.67 22.21
CA THR A 93 1.82 6.58 22.80
C THR A 93 3.15 5.84 22.95
N PRO A 94 4.22 6.24 22.24
CA PRO A 94 5.51 5.58 22.33
C PRO A 94 6.16 5.88 23.68
N GLU A 95 6.45 4.83 24.44
CA GLU A 95 7.09 4.93 25.76
C GLU A 95 8.62 4.98 25.68
N LYS A 96 9.20 4.54 24.56
CA LYS A 96 10.65 4.42 24.34
C LYS A 96 11.06 5.17 23.07
N ASN A 97 12.31 5.63 23.05
CA ASN A 97 12.93 6.04 21.79
C ASN A 97 13.16 4.79 20.94
N GLY A 98 13.04 4.91 19.63
CA GLY A 98 13.18 3.76 18.75
C GLY A 98 12.51 3.95 17.40
N PHE A 99 12.55 2.86 16.65
CA PHE A 99 11.78 2.72 15.42
C PHE A 99 10.61 1.78 15.69
N TYR A 100 9.42 2.20 15.29
CA TYR A 100 8.19 1.42 15.39
C TYR A 100 7.76 1.01 13.98
N ARG A 101 7.34 -0.24 13.81
CA ARG A 101 6.63 -0.68 12.60
C ARG A 101 5.14 -0.63 12.89
N ILE A 102 4.39 -0.02 11.98
CA ILE A 102 2.92 -0.02 12.02
C ILE A 102 2.48 -0.90 10.87
N LEU A 103 1.78 -1.98 11.19
CA LEU A 103 1.40 -3.03 10.26
C LEU A 103 -0.11 -3.14 10.23
N GLY A 104 -0.70 -3.19 9.05
CA GLY A 104 -2.14 -3.36 8.86
C GLY A 104 -2.40 -4.57 7.99
N ILE A 105 -3.45 -5.33 8.29
CA ILE A 105 -3.88 -6.46 7.47
C ILE A 105 -5.39 -6.50 7.37
N ASN A 106 -5.90 -6.84 6.20
CA ASN A 106 -7.30 -7.15 5.95
C ASN A 106 -7.44 -8.42 5.10
N GLU A 107 -8.08 -9.43 5.68
CA GLU A 107 -8.32 -10.75 5.09
C GLU A 107 -9.82 -11.05 4.88
N GLU A 108 -10.66 -10.06 5.17
CA GLU A 108 -12.12 -10.18 5.26
C GLU A 108 -12.85 -9.52 4.07
N LEU A 109 -12.10 -8.90 3.17
CA LEU A 109 -12.67 -8.30 1.96
C LEU A 109 -13.38 -9.36 1.11
N PRO A 110 -14.54 -9.01 0.51
CA PRO A 110 -15.26 -9.93 -0.35
C PRO A 110 -14.45 -10.26 -1.61
N VAL A 111 -14.79 -11.38 -2.24
CA VAL A 111 -14.26 -11.72 -3.56
C VAL A 111 -14.64 -10.62 -4.54
N VAL A 112 -13.66 -10.15 -5.31
CA VAL A 112 -13.91 -9.26 -6.45
C VAL A 112 -14.48 -10.14 -7.57
N ASP A 113 -15.80 -10.18 -7.66
CA ASP A 113 -16.52 -10.93 -8.69
C ASP A 113 -16.45 -10.17 -10.03
N ARG A 114 -15.89 -10.83 -11.04
CA ARG A 114 -15.73 -10.32 -12.41
C ARG A 114 -16.42 -11.21 -13.44
N SER A 115 -17.21 -12.19 -12.98
CA SER A 115 -17.92 -13.15 -13.83
C SER A 115 -18.76 -12.46 -14.91
N ALA A 116 -19.44 -11.36 -14.58
CA ALA A 116 -20.23 -10.56 -15.52
C ALA A 116 -19.42 -9.98 -16.71
N THR A 117 -18.10 -9.86 -16.56
CA THR A 117 -17.19 -9.33 -17.59
C THR A 117 -16.25 -10.40 -18.18
N GLY A 118 -16.44 -11.67 -17.81
CA GLY A 118 -15.52 -12.77 -18.18
C GLY A 118 -14.15 -12.71 -17.48
N GLY A 119 -13.99 -11.82 -16.50
CA GLY A 119 -12.75 -11.68 -15.74
C GLY A 119 -12.57 -12.77 -14.69
N ILE A 120 -11.34 -12.92 -14.21
CA ILE A 120 -11.02 -13.85 -13.13
C ILE A 120 -11.49 -13.29 -11.79
N ASN A 121 -12.29 -14.07 -11.06
CA ASN A 121 -12.65 -13.76 -9.66
C ASN A 121 -11.43 -13.89 -8.76
N VAL A 122 -11.20 -12.87 -7.93
CA VAL A 122 -10.00 -12.75 -7.09
C VAL A 122 -10.40 -12.53 -5.64
N ARG A 123 -9.82 -13.30 -4.71
CA ARG A 123 -9.90 -13.02 -3.28
C ARG A 123 -8.78 -12.03 -2.89
N PRO A 124 -9.09 -10.81 -2.45
CA PRO A 124 -8.06 -9.85 -2.06
C PRO A 124 -7.62 -10.04 -0.60
N VAL A 125 -6.32 -9.91 -0.36
CA VAL A 125 -5.72 -9.72 0.97
C VAL A 125 -4.86 -8.46 0.90
N GLU A 126 -5.14 -7.50 1.78
CA GLU A 126 -4.46 -6.21 1.79
C GLU A 126 -3.57 -6.09 3.01
N TYR A 127 -2.33 -5.67 2.79
CA TYR A 127 -1.33 -5.36 3.80
C TYR A 127 -0.97 -3.89 3.72
N LEU A 128 -0.80 -3.26 4.87
CA LEU A 128 -0.25 -1.93 5.03
C LEU A 128 0.98 -2.00 5.90
N CYS A 129 2.00 -1.23 5.58
CA CYS A 129 3.14 -1.08 6.47
C CYS A 129 3.68 0.35 6.43
N THR A 130 4.26 0.79 7.54
CA THR A 130 5.04 2.02 7.60
C THR A 130 5.98 1.98 8.79
N GLY A 131 7.01 2.82 8.75
CA GLY A 131 7.94 3.04 9.84
C GLY A 131 7.69 4.38 10.52
N TYR A 132 7.71 4.39 11.85
CA TYR A 132 7.58 5.61 12.65
C TYR A 132 8.75 5.75 13.62
N ARG A 133 9.49 6.85 13.51
CA ARG A 133 10.70 7.10 14.30
C ARG A 133 10.39 8.01 15.49
N VAL A 134 10.83 7.58 16.68
CA VAL A 134 10.75 8.34 17.93
C VAL A 134 12.16 8.61 18.43
N GLY A 135 12.59 9.87 18.39
CA GLY A 135 13.96 10.25 18.72
C GLY A 135 15.01 9.51 17.88
N LYS A 136 16.06 8.99 18.53
CA LYS A 136 17.11 8.16 17.91
C LYS A 136 16.81 6.68 18.13
N GLY A 137 17.09 5.86 17.11
CA GLY A 137 16.91 4.41 17.19
C GLY A 137 17.22 3.73 15.87
N MET A 138 17.64 2.47 15.91
CA MET A 138 17.82 1.65 14.72
C MET A 138 16.48 1.17 14.18
N GLY A 139 16.42 0.91 12.87
CA GLY A 139 15.27 0.29 12.24
C GLY A 139 15.07 -1.15 12.70
N ILE A 140 13.84 -1.64 12.62
CA ILE A 140 13.52 -3.05 12.80
C ILE A 140 13.76 -3.75 11.46
N SER A 141 14.63 -4.75 11.44
CA SER A 141 14.98 -5.52 10.24
C SER A 141 14.14 -6.77 10.10
N GLY A 142 13.90 -7.18 8.86
CA GLY A 142 13.22 -8.43 8.53
C GLY A 142 11.70 -8.31 8.51
N ALA A 143 11.08 -9.30 7.87
CA ALA A 143 9.64 -9.36 7.68
C ALA A 143 8.88 -9.41 9.01
N GLN A 144 7.80 -8.65 9.10
CA GLN A 144 6.90 -8.62 10.25
C GLN A 144 5.48 -9.12 9.92
N GLN A 145 5.23 -9.44 8.65
CA GLN A 145 4.00 -9.99 8.11
C GLN A 145 4.31 -10.84 6.87
N ARG A 146 3.34 -11.61 6.37
CA ARG A 146 3.53 -12.54 5.24
C ARG A 146 4.05 -11.87 3.98
N LEU A 147 3.39 -10.80 3.54
CA LEU A 147 3.86 -9.96 2.42
C LEU A 147 4.29 -8.61 2.99
N ASP A 148 5.59 -8.33 3.01
CA ASP A 148 6.13 -7.19 3.74
C ASP A 148 7.11 -6.34 2.92
N LEU A 149 7.24 -5.08 3.31
CA LEU A 149 8.19 -4.12 2.78
C LEU A 149 8.92 -3.45 3.95
N GLU A 150 10.24 -3.59 3.99
CA GLU A 150 11.13 -2.85 4.88
C GLU A 150 11.83 -1.75 4.09
N LEU A 151 11.81 -0.53 4.63
CA LEU A 151 12.47 0.62 4.01
C LEU A 151 13.47 1.26 4.97
N ALA A 152 14.67 1.52 4.47
CA ALA A 152 15.73 2.21 5.19
C ALA A 152 16.28 3.36 4.35
N SER A 153 16.53 4.52 4.97
CA SER A 153 17.16 5.64 4.29
C SER A 153 18.69 5.53 4.37
N ARG A 154 19.37 5.81 3.25
CA ARG A 154 20.83 5.86 3.11
C ARG A 154 21.20 7.00 2.17
N ASP A 155 21.88 8.04 2.66
CA ASP A 155 22.46 9.12 1.83
C ASP A 155 21.47 9.73 0.79
N ARG A 156 20.24 10.02 1.25
CA ARG A 156 19.07 10.51 0.48
C ARG A 156 18.35 9.47 -0.38
N LEU A 157 18.91 8.28 -0.54
CA LEU A 157 18.24 7.15 -1.14
C LEU A 157 17.41 6.39 -0.10
N TRP A 158 16.46 5.60 -0.61
CA TRP A 158 15.73 4.62 0.15
C TRP A 158 15.99 3.24 -0.42
N VAL A 159 16.47 2.34 0.42
CA VAL A 159 16.60 0.92 0.14
C VAL A 159 15.31 0.25 0.55
N ILE A 160 14.70 -0.49 -0.37
CA ILE A 160 13.49 -1.26 -0.20
C ILE A 160 13.87 -2.74 -0.18
N ARG A 161 13.45 -3.46 0.87
CA ARG A 161 13.58 -4.91 1.01
C ARG A 161 12.19 -5.53 1.07
N PRO A 162 11.74 -6.18 0.00
CA PRO A 162 10.46 -6.88 -0.02
C PRO A 162 10.64 -8.30 0.50
N TYR A 163 9.63 -8.78 1.23
CA TYR A 163 9.61 -10.13 1.76
C TYR A 163 8.31 -10.84 1.42
N LEU A 164 8.41 -12.14 1.16
CA LEU A 164 7.30 -13.08 1.09
C LEU A 164 7.62 -14.25 2.03
N ASP A 165 6.70 -14.57 2.94
CA ASP A 165 6.83 -15.68 3.89
C ASP A 165 8.17 -15.64 4.67
N SER A 166 8.52 -14.43 5.14
CA SER A 166 9.76 -14.12 5.87
C SER A 166 11.07 -14.30 5.10
N ARG A 167 11.03 -14.49 3.78
CA ARG A 167 12.20 -14.56 2.90
C ARG A 167 12.25 -13.35 1.98
N PRO A 168 13.45 -12.84 1.63
CA PRO A 168 13.58 -11.86 0.56
C PRO A 168 12.93 -12.38 -0.72
N VAL A 169 12.30 -11.50 -1.49
CA VAL A 169 11.73 -11.87 -2.80
C VAL A 169 12.83 -12.11 -3.83
N GLU A 170 12.51 -12.85 -4.89
CA GLU A 170 13.43 -13.14 -5.97
C GLU A 170 13.91 -11.87 -6.70
N PRO A 171 15.11 -11.87 -7.28
CA PRO A 171 15.57 -10.82 -8.21
C PRO A 171 14.58 -10.62 -9.36
N GLY A 172 14.45 -9.39 -9.85
CA GLY A 172 13.49 -9.03 -10.90
C GLY A 172 12.04 -8.87 -10.41
N THR A 173 11.77 -9.03 -9.10
CA THR A 173 10.44 -8.79 -8.54
C THR A 173 10.05 -7.32 -8.71
N ARG A 174 8.94 -7.09 -9.40
CA ARG A 174 8.45 -5.74 -9.70
C ARG A 174 7.81 -5.07 -8.48
N LEU A 175 8.27 -3.86 -8.19
CA LEU A 175 7.67 -2.91 -7.25
C LEU A 175 7.07 -1.73 -8.02
N ARG A 176 5.99 -1.15 -7.50
CA ARG A 176 5.39 0.08 -8.03
C ARG A 176 5.48 1.18 -6.99
N ILE A 177 6.05 2.31 -7.35
CA ILE A 177 6.14 3.49 -6.48
C ILE A 177 5.19 4.55 -6.99
N PHE A 178 4.25 4.96 -6.16
CA PHE A 178 3.37 6.10 -6.40
C PHE A 178 3.93 7.30 -5.66
N ASN A 179 4.21 8.39 -6.38
CA ASN A 179 4.68 9.64 -5.79
C ASN A 179 3.52 10.43 -5.14
N PRO A 180 3.80 11.57 -4.48
CA PRO A 180 2.76 12.41 -3.89
C PRO A 180 1.70 12.92 -4.88
N ASP A 181 2.03 12.99 -6.17
CA ASP A 181 1.16 13.47 -7.25
C ASP A 181 0.53 12.33 -8.07
N ASN A 182 0.54 11.10 -7.54
CA ASN A 182 0.02 9.87 -8.16
C ASN A 182 0.75 9.36 -9.42
N TRP A 183 1.93 9.88 -9.74
CA TRP A 183 2.75 9.29 -10.81
C TRP A 183 3.35 7.97 -10.34
N GLU A 184 3.26 6.97 -11.20
CA GLU A 184 3.81 5.66 -10.95
C GLU A 184 5.19 5.49 -11.60
N LYS A 185 6.12 4.89 -10.85
CA LYS A 185 7.36 4.32 -11.37
C LYS A 185 7.45 2.85 -11.01
N ALA A 186 7.73 2.00 -12.00
CA ALA A 186 8.09 0.61 -11.75
C ALA A 186 9.59 0.50 -11.43
N LEU A 187 9.93 -0.35 -10.47
CA LEU A 187 11.30 -0.78 -10.16
C LEU A 187 11.33 -2.30 -10.10
N GLU A 188 12.50 -2.89 -10.25
CA GLU A 188 12.73 -4.31 -10.04
C GLU A 188 13.78 -4.50 -8.96
N THR A 189 13.68 -5.60 -8.22
CA THR A 189 14.70 -5.99 -7.24
C THR A 189 15.99 -6.45 -7.93
N ASP A 190 17.12 -6.14 -7.31
CA ASP A 190 18.44 -6.57 -7.73
C ASP A 190 18.74 -8.02 -7.30
N LYS A 191 19.98 -8.45 -7.51
CA LYS A 191 20.47 -9.79 -7.14
C LYS A 191 20.37 -10.12 -5.64
N ASN A 192 20.22 -9.12 -4.77
CA ASN A 192 20.05 -9.29 -3.33
C ASN A 192 18.57 -9.24 -2.91
N GLY A 193 17.64 -9.14 -3.88
CA GLY A 193 16.23 -8.92 -3.60
C GLY A 193 15.93 -7.49 -3.14
N GLU A 194 16.82 -6.52 -3.35
CA GLU A 194 16.64 -5.13 -2.91
C GLU A 194 16.31 -4.21 -4.09
N ALA A 195 15.57 -3.13 -3.84
CA ALA A 195 15.42 -2.03 -4.80
C ALA A 195 15.81 -0.71 -4.17
N VAL A 196 16.29 0.24 -4.97
CA VAL A 196 16.70 1.56 -4.48
C VAL A 196 15.99 2.66 -5.24
N PHE A 197 15.54 3.68 -4.53
CA PHE A 197 14.95 4.87 -5.16
C PHE A 197 15.29 6.17 -4.44
N PHE A 198 15.20 7.26 -5.19
CA PHE A 198 15.35 8.62 -4.71
C PHE A 198 13.98 9.33 -4.75
N PRO A 199 13.47 9.86 -3.63
CA PRO A 199 12.25 10.66 -3.61
C PRO A 199 12.59 12.14 -3.93
N PRO A 200 12.23 12.67 -5.12
CA PRO A 200 12.64 14.01 -5.54
C PRO A 200 11.95 15.15 -4.80
N ARG A 201 10.82 14.87 -4.13
CA ARG A 201 10.03 15.86 -3.39
C ARG A 201 9.52 15.29 -2.07
N LYS A 202 9.15 16.20 -1.16
CA LYS A 202 8.47 15.87 0.10
C LYS A 202 7.03 15.40 -0.17
N GLY A 203 6.48 14.64 0.77
CA GLY A 203 5.13 14.11 0.72
C GLY A 203 5.08 12.61 0.99
N MET A 204 3.88 12.04 0.83
CA MET A 204 3.67 10.60 1.02
C MET A 204 3.84 9.86 -0.29
N TYR A 205 4.75 8.89 -0.30
CA TYR A 205 4.92 7.90 -1.35
C TYR A 205 4.29 6.58 -0.91
N ILE A 206 3.78 5.81 -1.88
CA ILE A 206 3.34 4.43 -1.65
C ILE A 206 4.24 3.51 -2.45
N VAL A 207 4.96 2.61 -1.77
CA VAL A 207 5.65 1.50 -2.43
C VAL A 207 4.72 0.29 -2.36
N ARG A 208 4.40 -0.28 -3.51
CA ARG A 208 3.47 -1.40 -3.65
C ARG A 208 4.18 -2.64 -4.14
N LEU A 209 3.90 -3.74 -3.45
CA LEU A 209 4.21 -5.10 -3.86
C LEU A 209 2.90 -5.87 -4.03
N ASP A 210 2.73 -6.53 -5.17
CA ASP A 210 1.61 -7.43 -5.45
C ASP A 210 2.16 -8.86 -5.60
N TRP A 211 1.47 -9.84 -5.05
CA TRP A 211 1.75 -11.27 -5.22
C TRP A 211 0.42 -12.02 -5.39
N ASN A 212 0.37 -12.99 -6.31
CA ASN A 212 -0.81 -13.80 -6.55
C ASN A 212 -0.55 -15.25 -6.17
N ASP A 213 -1.38 -15.79 -5.29
CA ASP A 213 -1.49 -17.21 -5.01
C ASP A 213 -2.49 -17.81 -6.01
N PRO A 214 -2.09 -18.72 -6.91
CA PRO A 214 -2.99 -19.32 -7.89
C PRO A 214 -3.97 -20.34 -7.29
N SER A 215 -4.00 -20.50 -5.96
CA SER A 215 -4.92 -21.42 -5.28
C SER A 215 -6.38 -20.96 -5.42
N PRO A 216 -7.27 -21.77 -6.02
CA PRO A 216 -8.69 -21.46 -6.10
C PRO A 216 -9.39 -21.75 -4.77
N GLY A 217 -10.61 -21.22 -4.61
CA GLY A 217 -11.43 -21.51 -3.44
C GLY A 217 -12.81 -20.86 -3.50
N ASN A 218 -13.51 -20.86 -2.37
CA ASN A 218 -14.78 -20.17 -2.16
C ASN A 218 -14.69 -19.31 -0.89
N TYR A 219 -15.25 -18.10 -0.93
CA TYR A 219 -15.33 -17.21 0.24
C TYR A 219 -16.65 -16.45 0.21
N LEU A 220 -17.40 -16.49 1.32
CA LEU A 220 -18.74 -15.90 1.45
C LEU A 220 -19.69 -16.32 0.31
N GLY A 221 -19.58 -17.58 -0.13
CA GLY A 221 -20.42 -18.15 -1.20
C GLY A 221 -19.92 -17.87 -2.62
N VAL A 222 -18.90 -17.03 -2.81
CA VAL A 222 -18.35 -16.69 -4.13
C VAL A 222 -17.06 -17.45 -4.41
N SER A 223 -17.01 -18.16 -5.54
CA SER A 223 -15.80 -18.87 -5.97
C SER A 223 -14.78 -17.91 -6.60
N TYR A 224 -13.49 -18.15 -6.32
CA TYR A 224 -12.35 -17.42 -6.86
C TYR A 224 -11.29 -18.37 -7.41
N ARG A 225 -10.45 -17.88 -8.32
CA ARG A 225 -9.36 -18.68 -8.91
C ARG A 225 -7.98 -18.37 -8.35
N GLN A 226 -7.84 -17.25 -7.66
CA GLN A 226 -6.58 -16.85 -7.06
C GLN A 226 -6.81 -15.92 -5.85
N VAL A 227 -5.83 -15.89 -4.96
CA VAL A 227 -5.73 -14.90 -3.88
C VAL A 227 -4.71 -13.84 -4.29
N ARG A 228 -5.12 -12.56 -4.33
CA ARG A 228 -4.20 -11.44 -4.56
C ARG A 228 -3.79 -10.86 -3.23
N HIS A 229 -2.51 -10.97 -2.90
CA HIS A 229 -1.88 -10.28 -1.79
C HIS A 229 -1.31 -8.95 -2.30
N ARG A 230 -1.62 -7.84 -1.63
CA ARG A 230 -1.06 -6.52 -1.93
C ARG A 230 -0.53 -5.86 -0.68
N CYS A 231 0.72 -5.43 -0.69
CA CYS A 231 1.32 -4.69 0.39
C CYS A 231 1.64 -3.25 -0.06
N ASN A 232 1.09 -2.26 0.64
CA ASN A 232 1.42 -0.85 0.45
C ASN A 232 2.25 -0.36 1.64
N TYR A 233 3.51 -0.01 1.40
CA TYR A 233 4.33 0.75 2.34
C TYR A 233 4.07 2.25 2.18
N CYS A 234 3.63 2.92 3.24
CA CYS A 234 3.41 4.36 3.24
C CYS A 234 4.66 5.08 3.76
N LEU A 235 5.42 5.69 2.85
CA LEU A 235 6.63 6.43 3.19
C LEU A 235 6.33 7.93 3.28
N PHE A 236 6.65 8.54 4.42
CA PHE A 236 6.48 9.98 4.64
C PHE A 236 7.83 10.70 4.54
N VAL A 237 8.08 11.37 3.42
CA VAL A 237 9.27 12.20 3.20
C VAL A 237 8.98 13.63 3.67
N ARG A 238 9.73 14.12 4.66
CA ARG A 238 9.52 15.41 5.33
C ARG A 238 10.59 16.45 5.00
#